data_AF-A0A239PKJ9-F1
#
_entry.id   AF-A0A239PKJ9-F1
#
_cell.length_a   1.000
_cell.length_b   1.000
_cell.length_c   1.000
_cell.angle_alpha   90.00
_cell.angle_beta   90.00
_cell.angle_gamma   90.00
#
_symmetry.space_group_name_H-M   'P 1'
#
loop_
_entity.id
_entity.type
_entity.pdbx_description
1 polymer ?
#
loop_
_entity_poly.entity_id
_entity_poly.type
_entity_poly.pdbx_seq_one_letter_code
_entity_poly.pdbx_strand_id
1 'polypeptide(L)'
;MRVLIIFVLLLVLAFIAWKAAERYLVEPSAPPPQEQTTPPEVEEAPEAAKPALPAFDIVRVDRTGYAVIAGRAKPGAEVTVYANDGPLATTTAEPDGSWVVTTETPLDAGPVELSLSMTTADGQTVRSEETIVIYVPERPGDRPLVLRTTPGGATEVLQEPRDPEGGLGPLTLDTIDYDDSGAVIFTGRAEPGRVVQLFINRQFLDQTTADETGRWMMTPNRQIAPGVYTLHLVQLDENGRPAYAIEVPFERARPDQIVFRDGKVVVQPGNSLWRIARRAYGRGAQYTIIYEANADQIRDPDLIYPGQIFDVPETEEEEGDEDRR
;
A
#
# COMPACT_ATOMS: atom_id res chain seq x y z
N MET A 1 46.86 8.70 -71.34
CA MET A 1 45.71 7.82 -71.66
C MET A 1 45.30 6.87 -70.53
N ARG A 2 46.23 6.31 -69.74
CA ARG A 2 45.92 5.35 -68.65
C ARG A 2 45.16 5.92 -67.44
N VAL A 3 45.38 7.19 -67.09
CA VAL A 3 44.72 7.84 -65.93
C VAL A 3 43.24 8.21 -66.22
N LEU A 4 42.92 8.57 -67.46
CA LEU A 4 41.55 8.90 -67.88
C LEU A 4 40.63 7.67 -67.85
N ILE A 5 41.16 6.50 -68.19
CA ILE A 5 40.42 5.23 -68.18
C ILE A 5 40.03 4.81 -66.76
N ILE A 6 40.91 5.01 -65.77
CA ILE A 6 40.64 4.67 -64.37
C ILE A 6 39.54 5.57 -63.80
N PHE A 7 39.53 6.86 -64.16
CA PHE A 7 38.52 7.81 -63.68
C PHE A 7 37.13 7.51 -64.23
N VAL A 8 37.04 7.14 -65.52
CA VAL A 8 35.78 6.71 -66.13
C VAL A 8 35.28 5.40 -65.50
N LEU A 9 36.19 4.47 -65.18
CA LEU A 9 35.85 3.18 -64.58
C LEU A 9 35.35 3.34 -63.13
N LEU A 10 35.90 4.28 -62.37
CA LEU A 10 35.41 4.63 -61.02
C LEU A 10 34.03 5.30 -61.05
N LEU A 11 33.77 6.17 -62.02
CA LEU A 11 32.44 6.78 -62.18
C LEU A 11 31.38 5.76 -62.59
N VAL A 12 31.73 4.80 -63.45
CA VAL A 12 30.84 3.70 -63.82
C VAL A 12 30.57 2.78 -62.62
N LEU A 13 31.58 2.47 -61.80
CA LEU A 13 31.40 1.69 -60.59
C LEU A 13 30.54 2.41 -59.54
N ALA A 14 30.75 3.73 -59.36
CA ALA A 14 29.92 4.55 -58.47
C ALA A 14 28.46 4.61 -58.96
N PHE A 15 28.24 4.71 -60.27
CA PHE A 15 26.90 4.70 -60.86
C PHE A 15 26.21 3.33 -60.73
N ILE A 16 26.95 2.23 -60.89
CA ILE A 16 26.44 0.87 -60.67
C ILE A 16 26.11 0.66 -59.19
N ALA A 17 26.95 1.15 -58.26
CA ALA A 17 26.69 1.08 -56.83
C ALA A 17 25.46 1.91 -56.42
N TRP A 18 25.29 3.10 -57.00
CA TRP A 18 24.09 3.93 -56.78
C TRP A 18 22.83 3.25 -57.33
N LYS A 19 22.86 2.72 -58.56
CA LYS A 19 21.72 1.96 -59.11
C LYS A 19 21.42 0.67 -58.35
N ALA A 20 22.42 0.05 -57.72
CA ALA A 20 22.21 -1.10 -56.86
C ALA A 20 21.51 -0.70 -55.55
N ALA A 21 21.88 0.43 -54.94
CA ALA A 21 21.26 0.92 -53.71
C ALA A 21 19.78 1.29 -53.88
N GLU A 22 19.37 1.81 -55.04
CA GLU A 22 17.94 2.10 -55.34
C GLU A 22 17.07 0.84 -55.45
N ARG A 23 17.67 -0.35 -55.69
CA ARG A 23 16.94 -1.63 -55.75
C ARG A 23 16.79 -2.32 -54.40
N TYR A 24 17.40 -1.79 -53.33
CA TYR A 24 17.39 -2.39 -51.99
C TYR A 24 16.53 -1.65 -50.96
N LEU A 25 15.85 -0.56 -51.35
CA LEU A 25 14.76 0.00 -50.54
C LEU A 25 13.46 -0.77 -50.84
N VAL A 26 13.41 -2.01 -50.36
CA VAL A 26 12.17 -2.78 -50.29
C VAL A 26 11.45 -2.33 -49.02
N GLU A 27 10.29 -1.69 -49.18
CA GLU A 27 9.31 -1.54 -48.10
C GLU A 27 8.99 -2.93 -47.52
N PRO A 28 9.02 -3.13 -46.18
CA PRO A 28 8.59 -4.39 -45.62
C PRO A 28 7.10 -4.60 -45.90
N SER A 29 6.80 -5.52 -46.83
CA SER A 29 5.45 -5.99 -47.10
C SER A 29 4.98 -6.86 -45.92
N ALA A 30 3.80 -6.59 -45.39
CA ALA A 30 3.14 -7.47 -44.43
C ALA A 30 2.92 -8.88 -45.06
N PRO A 31 3.17 -9.98 -44.32
CA PRO A 31 2.84 -11.31 -44.80
C PRO A 31 1.30 -11.50 -44.90
N PRO A 32 0.79 -12.28 -45.86
CA PRO A 32 -0.63 -12.61 -45.94
C PRO A 32 -1.07 -13.45 -44.72
N PRO A 33 -2.36 -13.40 -44.32
CA PRO A 33 -2.86 -14.22 -43.22
C PRO A 33 -2.68 -15.71 -43.52
N GLN A 34 -1.97 -16.43 -42.64
CA GLN A 34 -1.98 -17.89 -42.63
C GLN A 34 -3.21 -18.34 -41.84
N GLU A 35 -4.10 -19.11 -42.48
CA GLU A 35 -5.12 -19.89 -41.79
C GLU A 35 -4.42 -20.93 -40.91
N GLN A 36 -4.32 -20.65 -39.61
CA GLN A 36 -3.93 -21.64 -38.61
C GLN A 36 -5.19 -22.44 -38.24
N THR A 37 -5.23 -23.69 -38.69
CA THR A 37 -6.08 -24.72 -38.07
C THR A 37 -5.51 -25.05 -36.70
N THR A 38 -6.18 -24.60 -35.64
CA THR A 38 -5.89 -25.01 -34.27
C THR A 38 -6.11 -26.52 -34.10
N PRO A 39 -5.16 -27.27 -33.51
CA PRO A 39 -5.43 -28.62 -32.97
C PRO A 39 -6.57 -28.56 -31.94
N PRO A 40 -7.36 -29.63 -31.76
CA PRO A 40 -8.51 -29.60 -30.86
C PRO A 40 -8.04 -29.25 -29.44
N GLU A 41 -8.56 -28.14 -28.95
CA GLU A 41 -8.50 -27.73 -27.56
C GLU A 41 -9.08 -28.88 -26.73
N VAL A 42 -8.24 -29.47 -25.88
CA VAL A 42 -8.72 -30.36 -24.82
C VAL A 42 -9.52 -29.45 -23.90
N GLU A 43 -10.83 -29.54 -24.01
CA GLU A 43 -11.78 -28.91 -23.08
C GLU A 43 -11.46 -29.47 -21.69
N GLU A 44 -10.68 -28.70 -20.91
CA GLU A 44 -10.51 -28.94 -19.49
C GLU A 44 -11.91 -28.85 -18.88
N ALA A 45 -12.46 -30.02 -18.52
CA ALA A 45 -13.72 -30.10 -17.79
C ALA A 45 -13.62 -29.15 -16.57
N PRO A 46 -14.65 -28.32 -16.31
CA PRO A 46 -14.58 -27.31 -15.28
C PRO A 46 -14.25 -27.99 -13.96
N GLU A 47 -13.09 -27.63 -13.39
CA GLU A 47 -12.73 -27.99 -12.02
C GLU A 47 -13.93 -27.61 -11.15
N ALA A 48 -14.59 -28.63 -10.59
CA ALA A 48 -15.80 -28.43 -9.80
C ALA A 48 -15.49 -27.40 -8.71
N ALA A 49 -16.04 -26.20 -8.89
CA ALA A 49 -15.78 -25.07 -8.01
C ALA A 49 -16.09 -25.50 -6.58
N LYS A 50 -15.07 -25.53 -5.72
CA LYS A 50 -15.25 -25.61 -4.27
C LYS A 50 -16.32 -24.57 -3.90
N PRO A 51 -17.31 -24.90 -3.05
CA PRO A 51 -18.34 -23.93 -2.72
C PRO A 51 -17.66 -22.67 -2.20
N ALA A 52 -17.91 -21.53 -2.85
CA ALA A 52 -17.53 -20.26 -2.29
C ALA A 52 -18.18 -20.19 -0.90
N LEU A 53 -17.36 -20.08 0.15
CA LEU A 53 -17.85 -19.94 1.52
C LEU A 53 -18.79 -18.73 1.56
N PRO A 54 -19.87 -18.79 2.37
CA PRO A 54 -20.68 -17.60 2.57
C PRO A 54 -19.81 -16.53 3.25
N ALA A 55 -19.92 -15.28 2.84
CA ALA A 55 -19.08 -14.18 3.32
C ALA A 55 -19.91 -12.92 3.55
N PHE A 56 -19.45 -12.08 4.48
CA PHE A 56 -20.02 -10.75 4.70
C PHE A 56 -19.41 -9.76 3.70
N ASP A 57 -20.24 -8.86 3.21
CA ASP A 57 -19.80 -7.72 2.39
C ASP A 57 -19.94 -6.44 3.21
N ILE A 58 -21.18 -6.07 3.55
CA ILE A 58 -21.48 -4.84 4.27
C ILE A 58 -22.16 -5.18 5.60
N VAL A 59 -21.66 -4.61 6.69
CA VAL A 59 -22.34 -4.57 7.98
C VAL A 59 -22.35 -3.14 8.50
N ARG A 60 -23.55 -2.57 8.64
CA ARG A 60 -23.75 -1.23 9.17
C ARG A 60 -24.72 -1.27 10.33
N VAL A 61 -24.41 -0.57 11.41
CA VAL A 61 -25.26 -0.47 12.59
C VAL A 61 -25.47 1.01 12.91
N ASP A 62 -26.72 1.44 12.99
CA ASP A 62 -27.03 2.82 13.32
C ASP A 62 -26.89 3.10 14.84
N ARG A 63 -27.05 4.36 15.21
CA ARG A 63 -26.95 4.82 16.62
C ARG A 63 -28.07 4.29 17.51
N THR A 64 -29.12 3.72 16.93
CA THR A 64 -30.24 3.10 17.63
C THR A 64 -30.08 1.59 17.78
N GLY A 65 -29.02 1.01 17.22
CA GLY A 65 -28.70 -0.41 17.32
C GLY A 65 -29.32 -1.28 16.23
N TYR A 66 -30.03 -0.69 15.25
CA TYR A 66 -30.53 -1.44 14.10
C TYR A 66 -29.40 -1.69 13.10
N ALA A 67 -29.37 -2.90 12.51
CA ALA A 67 -28.32 -3.29 11.59
C ALA A 67 -28.84 -3.65 10.21
N VAL A 68 -28.08 -3.28 9.18
CA VAL A 68 -28.20 -3.77 7.80
C VAL A 68 -26.97 -4.62 7.51
N ILE A 69 -27.21 -5.86 7.11
CA ILE A 69 -26.19 -6.90 6.93
C ILE A 69 -26.36 -7.48 5.52
N ALA A 70 -25.30 -7.48 4.74
CA ALA A 70 -25.29 -7.99 3.37
C ALA A 70 -24.04 -8.82 3.11
N GLY A 71 -24.10 -9.67 2.08
CA GLY A 71 -22.98 -10.52 1.73
C GLY A 71 -23.20 -11.36 0.48
N ARG A 72 -22.38 -12.41 0.37
CA ARG A 72 -22.39 -13.37 -0.73
C ARG A 72 -22.60 -14.78 -0.22
N ALA A 73 -23.30 -15.59 -0.99
CA ALA A 73 -23.50 -17.02 -0.77
C ALA A 73 -23.76 -17.73 -2.12
N LYS A 74 -23.87 -19.06 -2.09
CA LYS A 74 -24.28 -19.84 -3.28
C LYS A 74 -25.68 -19.38 -3.71
N PRO A 75 -25.93 -19.08 -5.00
CA PRO A 75 -27.24 -18.66 -5.48
C PRO A 75 -28.37 -19.60 -5.06
N GLY A 76 -29.48 -19.04 -4.55
CA GLY A 76 -30.63 -19.79 -4.06
C GLY A 76 -30.40 -20.55 -2.73
N ALA A 77 -29.24 -20.41 -2.09
CA ALA A 77 -29.02 -20.97 -0.76
C ALA A 77 -29.75 -20.15 0.31
N GLU A 78 -30.24 -20.83 1.34
CA GLU A 78 -30.76 -20.18 2.54
C GLU A 78 -29.59 -19.70 3.39
N VAL A 79 -29.54 -18.41 3.70
CA VAL A 79 -28.49 -17.77 4.49
C VAL A 79 -29.03 -17.48 5.88
N THR A 80 -28.31 -17.89 6.92
CA THR A 80 -28.65 -17.58 8.32
C THR A 80 -27.52 -16.77 8.96
N VAL A 81 -27.87 -15.62 9.52
CA VAL A 81 -27.00 -14.77 10.34
C VAL A 81 -27.30 -15.05 11.80
N TYR A 82 -26.27 -15.26 12.61
CA TYR A 82 -26.37 -15.47 14.04
C TYR A 82 -25.78 -14.27 14.78
N ALA A 83 -26.30 -13.98 15.97
CA ALA A 83 -25.72 -13.05 16.94
C ALA A 83 -25.54 -13.77 18.28
N ASN A 84 -24.31 -13.79 18.80
CA ASN A 84 -23.96 -14.48 20.05
C ASN A 84 -24.49 -15.93 20.09
N ASP A 85 -24.27 -16.68 19.01
CA ASP A 85 -24.75 -18.06 18.78
C ASP A 85 -26.27 -18.27 18.62
N GLY A 86 -27.09 -17.22 18.78
CA GLY A 86 -28.53 -17.26 18.51
C GLY A 86 -28.88 -16.84 17.07
N PRO A 87 -29.92 -17.40 16.43
CA PRO A 87 -30.33 -16.96 15.10
C PRO A 87 -30.84 -15.51 15.16
N LEU A 88 -30.19 -14.62 14.40
CA LEU A 88 -30.59 -13.21 14.28
C LEU A 88 -31.59 -13.03 13.15
N ALA A 89 -31.27 -13.58 11.97
CA ALA A 89 -32.14 -13.49 10.81
C ALA A 89 -31.81 -14.55 9.74
N THR A 90 -32.79 -14.82 8.88
CA THR A 90 -32.66 -15.77 7.76
C THR A 90 -33.16 -15.12 6.48
N THR A 91 -32.48 -15.39 5.37
CA THR A 91 -32.85 -14.89 4.02
C THR A 91 -32.44 -15.92 2.96
N THR A 92 -32.82 -15.70 1.70
CA THR A 92 -32.37 -16.53 0.56
C THR A 92 -31.46 -15.71 -0.34
N ALA A 93 -30.33 -16.29 -0.76
CA ALA A 93 -29.43 -15.65 -1.70
C ALA A 93 -30.08 -15.54 -3.10
N GLU A 94 -29.95 -14.38 -3.70
CA GLU A 94 -30.44 -14.07 -5.03
C GLU A 94 -29.72 -14.90 -6.12
N PRO A 95 -30.22 -14.92 -7.38
CA PRO A 95 -29.59 -15.66 -8.47
C PRO A 95 -28.13 -15.28 -8.75
N ASP A 96 -27.72 -14.07 -8.38
CA ASP A 96 -26.33 -13.59 -8.48
C ASP A 96 -25.47 -13.91 -7.23
N GLY A 97 -26.09 -14.55 -6.23
CA GLY A 97 -25.48 -14.94 -4.96
C GLY A 97 -25.42 -13.82 -3.91
N SER A 98 -25.99 -12.64 -4.18
CA SER A 98 -26.10 -11.57 -3.19
C SER A 98 -27.22 -11.85 -2.19
N TRP A 99 -27.11 -11.29 -0.99
CA TRP A 99 -28.17 -11.33 0.01
C TRP A 99 -28.10 -10.11 0.93
N VAL A 100 -29.25 -9.71 1.47
CA VAL A 100 -29.40 -8.59 2.40
C VAL A 100 -30.41 -8.96 3.48
N VAL A 101 -30.15 -8.52 4.70
CA VAL A 101 -31.09 -8.61 5.83
C VAL A 101 -30.99 -7.36 6.71
N THR A 102 -32.10 -7.01 7.36
CA THR A 102 -32.19 -5.91 8.33
C THR A 102 -32.73 -6.47 9.63
N THR A 103 -32.22 -6.02 10.78
CA THR A 103 -32.70 -6.49 12.08
C THR A 103 -34.09 -5.93 12.38
N GLU A 104 -34.99 -6.78 12.90
CA GLU A 104 -36.32 -6.34 13.34
C GLU A 104 -36.28 -5.65 14.70
N THR A 105 -35.36 -6.06 15.55
CA THR A 105 -35.07 -5.47 16.87
C THR A 105 -33.66 -4.89 16.88
N PRO A 106 -33.40 -3.85 17.71
CA PRO A 106 -32.04 -3.37 17.89
C PRO A 106 -31.18 -4.43 18.58
N LEU A 107 -29.89 -4.43 18.27
CA LEU A 107 -28.89 -5.24 18.97
C LEU A 107 -28.75 -4.76 20.42
N ASP A 108 -28.53 -5.70 21.34
CA ASP A 108 -28.28 -5.39 22.74
C ASP A 108 -26.97 -4.60 22.92
N ALA A 109 -26.92 -3.74 23.94
CA ALA A 109 -25.71 -3.01 24.29
C ALA A 109 -24.59 -3.96 24.75
N GLY A 110 -23.35 -3.59 24.42
CA GLY A 110 -22.15 -4.39 24.68
C GLY A 110 -21.59 -5.07 23.43
N PRO A 111 -20.66 -6.04 23.61
CA PRO A 111 -20.09 -6.80 22.50
C PRO A 111 -21.13 -7.78 21.92
N VAL A 112 -21.25 -7.79 20.60
CA VAL A 112 -22.07 -8.72 19.82
C VAL A 112 -21.20 -9.36 18.75
N GLU A 113 -21.18 -10.69 18.72
CA GLU A 113 -20.46 -11.47 17.72
C GLU A 113 -21.45 -12.00 16.67
N LEU A 114 -21.26 -11.63 15.41
CA LEU A 114 -22.01 -12.21 14.30
C LEU A 114 -21.23 -13.32 13.61
N SER A 115 -21.95 -14.39 13.29
CA SER A 115 -21.47 -15.46 12.42
C SER A 115 -22.49 -15.77 11.32
N LEU A 116 -22.02 -16.45 10.27
CA LEU A 116 -22.78 -16.67 9.03
C LEU A 116 -22.76 -18.13 8.63
N SER A 117 -23.90 -18.66 8.20
CA SER A 117 -24.00 -19.94 7.52
C SER A 117 -24.88 -19.84 6.29
N MET A 118 -24.68 -20.77 5.35
CA MET A 118 -25.62 -21.02 4.27
C MET A 118 -26.01 -22.50 4.23
N THR A 119 -27.24 -22.78 3.84
CA THR A 119 -27.74 -24.12 3.51
C THR A 119 -28.10 -24.14 2.04
N THR A 120 -27.40 -24.98 1.28
CA THR A 120 -27.58 -25.15 -0.16
C THR A 120 -28.85 -25.94 -0.48
N ALA A 121 -29.32 -25.88 -1.73
CA ALA A 121 -30.52 -26.60 -2.17
C ALA A 121 -30.43 -28.13 -1.99
N ASP A 122 -29.21 -28.68 -1.99
CA ASP A 122 -28.89 -30.08 -1.69
C ASP A 122 -28.86 -30.41 -0.19
N GLY A 123 -29.14 -29.43 0.68
CA GLY A 123 -29.22 -29.58 2.14
C GLY A 123 -27.86 -29.50 2.85
N GLN A 124 -26.77 -29.22 2.13
CA GLN A 124 -25.46 -29.05 2.74
C GLN A 124 -25.35 -27.68 3.41
N THR A 125 -25.08 -27.66 4.71
CA THR A 125 -24.78 -26.44 5.47
C THR A 125 -23.29 -26.17 5.51
N VAL A 126 -22.90 -24.93 5.20
CA VAL A 126 -21.52 -24.44 5.20
C VAL A 126 -21.47 -23.18 6.06
N ARG A 127 -20.48 -23.11 6.97
CA ARG A 127 -20.24 -21.91 7.80
C ARG A 127 -19.16 -21.03 7.18
N SER A 128 -19.30 -19.73 7.37
CA SER A 128 -18.22 -18.78 7.09
C SER A 128 -17.08 -18.95 8.09
N GLU A 129 -15.87 -18.57 7.67
CA GLU A 129 -14.71 -18.37 8.56
C GLU A 129 -14.64 -16.93 9.08
N GLU A 130 -15.49 -16.02 8.57
CA GLU A 130 -15.55 -14.64 9.00
C GLU A 130 -16.44 -14.48 10.24
N THR A 131 -15.94 -13.68 11.18
CA THR A 131 -16.67 -13.22 12.35
C THR A 131 -16.76 -11.69 12.31
N ILE A 132 -17.93 -11.15 12.64
CA ILE A 132 -18.10 -9.70 12.81
C ILE A 132 -18.25 -9.39 14.29
N VAL A 133 -17.38 -8.56 14.84
CA VAL A 133 -17.47 -8.09 16.23
C VAL A 133 -18.04 -6.68 16.23
N ILE A 134 -19.18 -6.50 16.87
CA ILE A 134 -19.86 -5.22 17.02
C ILE A 134 -19.76 -4.81 18.48
N TYR A 135 -19.39 -3.56 18.75
CA TYR A 135 -19.53 -2.96 20.08
C TYR A 135 -20.63 -1.92 20.05
N VAL A 136 -21.79 -2.27 20.62
CA VAL A 136 -22.95 -1.39 20.74
C VAL A 136 -22.81 -0.58 22.04
N PRO A 137 -22.77 0.75 21.99
CA PRO A 137 -22.55 1.57 23.18
C PRO A 137 -23.76 1.57 24.12
N GLU A 138 -23.51 1.59 25.43
CA GLU A 138 -24.58 1.72 26.45
C GLU A 138 -25.22 3.10 26.49
N ARG A 139 -24.49 4.14 26.04
CA ARG A 139 -25.00 5.51 26.01
C ARG A 139 -25.79 5.76 24.71
N PRO A 140 -27.06 6.18 24.81
CA PRO A 140 -27.83 6.55 23.63
C PRO A 140 -27.16 7.69 22.85
N GLY A 141 -26.95 7.50 21.55
CA GLY A 141 -26.41 8.51 20.64
C GLY A 141 -24.95 8.30 20.22
N ASP A 142 -24.20 7.45 20.92
CA ASP A 142 -22.85 7.01 20.49
C ASP A 142 -22.99 6.03 19.28
N ARG A 143 -22.00 5.99 18.38
CA ARG A 143 -22.02 5.06 17.22
C ARG A 143 -21.42 3.70 17.59
N PRO A 144 -21.97 2.60 17.07
CA PRO A 144 -21.34 1.28 17.21
C PRO A 144 -20.03 1.15 16.44
N LEU A 145 -19.06 0.44 17.02
CA LEU A 145 -17.86 -0.05 16.31
C LEU A 145 -18.22 -1.39 15.66
N VAL A 146 -17.80 -1.61 14.41
CA VAL A 146 -17.95 -2.89 13.71
C VAL A 146 -16.59 -3.30 13.16
N LEU A 147 -16.17 -4.52 13.49
CA LEU A 147 -14.91 -5.13 13.08
C LEU A 147 -15.20 -6.44 12.34
N ARG A 148 -14.42 -6.76 11.31
CA ARG A 148 -14.36 -8.08 10.68
C ARG A 148 -13.08 -8.77 11.07
N THR A 149 -13.17 -10.03 11.46
CA THR A 149 -12.03 -10.89 11.80
C THR A 149 -12.14 -12.23 11.07
N THR A 150 -10.98 -12.80 10.76
CA THR A 150 -10.86 -14.16 10.22
C THR A 150 -9.72 -14.84 10.99
N PRO A 151 -9.81 -16.14 11.33
CA PRO A 151 -8.74 -16.84 12.02
C PRO A 151 -7.39 -16.71 11.27
N GLY A 152 -6.39 -16.11 11.93
CA GLY A 152 -5.06 -15.88 11.34
C GLY A 152 -4.96 -14.73 10.32
N GLY A 153 -6.07 -14.03 10.05
CA GLY A 153 -6.14 -12.85 9.18
C GLY A 153 -6.03 -11.53 9.93
N ALA A 154 -5.87 -10.42 9.19
CA ALA A 154 -5.89 -9.08 9.76
C ALA A 154 -7.31 -8.68 10.17
N THR A 155 -7.46 -7.99 11.31
CA THR A 155 -8.72 -7.36 11.71
C THR A 155 -8.99 -6.13 10.84
N GLU A 156 -10.18 -6.05 10.27
CA GLU A 156 -10.62 -4.92 9.45
C GLU A 156 -11.72 -4.14 10.17
N VAL A 157 -11.68 -2.81 10.11
CA VAL A 157 -12.71 -1.95 10.70
C VAL A 157 -13.77 -1.65 9.64
N LEU A 158 -14.99 -2.17 9.82
CA LEU A 158 -16.11 -1.93 8.90
C LEU A 158 -16.90 -0.65 9.25
N GLN A 159 -16.91 -0.28 10.53
CA GLN A 159 -17.56 0.94 11.01
C GLN A 159 -16.86 1.45 12.27
N GLU A 160 -16.48 2.72 12.31
CA GLU A 160 -15.88 3.34 13.48
C GLU A 160 -16.94 3.87 14.47
N PRO A 161 -16.65 3.88 15.80
CA PRO A 161 -17.58 4.32 16.84
C PRO A 161 -17.68 5.84 16.98
N ARG A 162 -17.08 6.58 16.04
CA ARG A 162 -17.15 8.04 15.95
C ARG A 162 -17.96 8.40 14.72
N ASP A 163 -18.63 9.55 14.73
CA ASP A 163 -19.04 10.13 13.46
C ASP A 163 -17.82 10.19 12.55
N PRO A 164 -17.88 9.64 11.33
CA PRO A 164 -16.83 9.94 10.38
C PRO A 164 -16.88 11.45 10.18
N GLU A 165 -15.83 12.16 10.57
CA GLU A 165 -15.47 13.36 9.81
C GLU A 165 -14.93 12.86 8.47
N GLY A 166 -15.83 12.37 7.60
CA GLY A 166 -15.49 11.61 6.41
C GLY A 166 -14.81 10.26 6.71
N GLY A 167 -14.70 9.38 5.72
CA GLY A 167 -13.50 8.54 5.71
C GLY A 167 -12.26 9.44 5.63
N LEU A 168 -11.05 8.90 5.62
CA LEU A 168 -9.82 9.67 5.37
C LEU A 168 -9.88 10.51 4.07
N GLY A 169 -10.92 10.34 3.25
CA GLY A 169 -11.11 11.11 2.04
C GLY A 169 -9.95 10.85 1.09
N PRO A 170 -9.68 11.75 0.15
CA PRO A 170 -8.45 11.70 -0.63
C PRO A 170 -7.20 12.01 0.23
N LEU A 171 -7.36 12.42 1.50
CA LEU A 171 -6.27 12.91 2.35
C LEU A 171 -5.51 11.75 3.01
N THR A 172 -4.26 11.56 2.59
CA THR A 172 -3.33 10.59 3.21
C THR A 172 -2.03 11.25 3.58
N LEU A 173 -1.33 10.67 4.56
CA LEU A 173 0.09 10.87 4.80
C LEU A 173 0.80 9.58 4.38
N ASP A 174 1.54 9.62 3.28
CA ASP A 174 2.16 8.43 2.68
C ASP A 174 3.57 8.19 3.26
N THR A 175 4.40 9.22 3.42
CA THR A 175 5.77 9.07 3.96
C THR A 175 6.24 10.31 4.73
N ILE A 176 7.07 10.09 5.74
CA ILE A 176 7.80 11.12 6.48
C ILE A 176 9.30 10.86 6.31
N ASP A 177 9.98 11.76 5.60
CA ASP A 177 11.40 11.69 5.29
C ASP A 177 12.19 12.84 5.93
N TYR A 178 13.51 12.81 5.76
CA TYR A 178 14.43 13.84 6.24
C TYR A 178 15.46 14.17 5.16
N ASP A 179 15.81 15.46 5.02
CA ASP A 179 16.93 15.88 4.17
C ASP A 179 18.29 15.87 4.91
N ASP A 180 19.37 16.20 4.20
CA ASP A 180 20.74 16.28 4.76
C ASP A 180 20.89 17.32 5.88
N SER A 181 19.99 18.31 5.96
CA SER A 181 19.97 19.32 7.02
C SER A 181 19.17 18.88 8.26
N GLY A 182 18.48 17.73 8.16
CA GLY A 182 17.58 17.20 9.19
C GLY A 182 16.20 17.88 9.21
N ALA A 183 15.83 18.58 8.13
CA ALA A 183 14.46 19.07 7.94
C ALA A 183 13.53 17.90 7.60
N VAL A 184 12.32 17.93 8.13
CA VAL A 184 11.32 16.86 7.92
C VAL A 184 10.55 17.15 6.63
N ILE A 185 10.37 16.13 5.81
CA ILE A 185 9.61 16.18 4.56
C ILE A 185 8.38 15.29 4.75
N PHE A 186 7.20 15.86 4.59
CA PHE A 186 5.93 15.14 4.63
C PHE A 186 5.41 14.98 3.20
N THR A 187 4.96 13.79 2.85
CA THR A 187 4.35 13.50 1.55
C THR A 187 3.04 12.75 1.72
N GLY A 188 2.12 12.96 0.79
CA GLY A 188 0.84 12.28 0.83
C GLY A 188 -0.05 12.61 -0.36
N ARG A 189 -1.33 12.28 -0.22
CA ARG A 189 -2.38 12.59 -1.20
C ARG A 189 -3.50 13.42 -0.59
N ALA A 190 -4.22 14.13 -1.45
CA ALA A 190 -5.38 14.97 -1.15
C ALA A 190 -6.18 15.18 -2.46
N GLU A 191 -7.34 15.85 -2.40
CA GLU A 191 -8.04 16.25 -3.61
C GLU A 191 -7.16 17.19 -4.45
N PRO A 192 -7.10 17.03 -5.78
CA PRO A 192 -6.31 17.89 -6.64
C PRO A 192 -6.60 19.38 -6.45
N GLY A 193 -5.54 20.18 -6.32
CA GLY A 193 -5.64 21.63 -6.14
C GLY A 193 -6.15 22.09 -4.77
N ARG A 194 -6.39 21.18 -3.81
CA ARG A 194 -6.84 21.54 -2.45
C ARG A 194 -5.67 21.87 -1.53
N VAL A 195 -5.95 22.71 -0.54
CA VAL A 195 -4.98 23.10 0.49
C VAL A 195 -4.96 22.05 1.59
N VAL A 196 -3.76 21.64 2.00
CA VAL A 196 -3.51 20.75 3.13
C VAL A 196 -2.75 21.54 4.20
N GLN A 197 -3.29 21.58 5.41
CA GLN A 197 -2.68 22.23 6.57
C GLN A 197 -2.14 21.16 7.53
N LEU A 198 -0.92 21.37 8.05
CA LEU A 198 -0.33 20.52 9.07
C LEU A 198 -0.27 21.24 10.41
N PHE A 199 -0.73 20.54 11.44
CA PHE A 199 -0.64 20.94 12.82
C PHE A 199 0.19 19.91 13.59
N ILE A 200 0.94 20.38 14.58
CA ILE A 200 1.68 19.55 15.53
C ILE A 200 1.18 19.84 16.94
N ASN A 201 0.69 18.83 17.66
CA ASN A 201 0.04 18.99 18.96
C ASN A 201 -1.06 20.08 18.94
N ARG A 202 -1.87 20.10 17.87
CA ARG A 202 -2.94 21.09 17.59
C ARG A 202 -2.45 22.53 17.36
N GLN A 203 -1.14 22.78 17.22
CA GLN A 203 -0.59 24.07 16.81
C GLN A 203 -0.25 24.06 15.32
N PHE A 204 -0.66 25.11 14.60
CA PHE A 204 -0.37 25.23 13.17
C PHE A 204 1.15 25.25 12.92
N LEU A 205 1.61 24.40 12.01
CA LEU A 205 3.01 24.27 11.62
C LEU A 205 3.25 24.89 10.23
N ASP A 206 2.58 24.36 9.21
CA ASP A 206 2.70 24.83 7.82
C ASP A 206 1.52 24.35 6.95
N GLN A 207 1.47 24.78 5.69
CA GLN A 207 0.47 24.32 4.71
C GLN A 207 1.05 24.22 3.29
N THR A 208 0.43 23.37 2.46
CA THR A 208 0.78 23.19 1.05
C THR A 208 -0.48 23.01 0.20
N THR A 209 -0.34 22.96 -1.12
CA THR A 209 -1.42 22.68 -2.07
C THR A 209 -1.12 21.39 -2.82
N ALA A 210 -2.10 20.50 -2.93
CA ALA A 210 -1.97 19.29 -3.74
C ALA A 210 -1.94 19.62 -5.23
N ASP A 211 -1.11 18.90 -5.97
CA ASP A 211 -0.98 19.07 -7.42
C ASP A 211 -2.21 18.54 -8.18
N GLU A 212 -2.20 18.63 -9.50
CA GLU A 212 -3.28 18.17 -10.38
C GLU A 212 -3.55 16.65 -10.28
N THR A 213 -2.57 15.89 -9.79
CA THR A 213 -2.68 14.44 -9.55
C THR A 213 -3.11 14.11 -8.12
N GLY A 214 -3.30 15.14 -7.28
CA GLY A 214 -3.67 15.00 -5.87
C GLY A 214 -2.50 14.68 -4.96
N ARG A 215 -1.24 14.73 -5.42
CA ARG A 215 -0.07 14.55 -4.55
C ARG A 215 0.31 15.85 -3.90
N TRP A 216 0.79 15.78 -2.67
CA TRP A 216 1.35 16.93 -1.98
C TRP A 216 2.67 16.57 -1.29
N MET A 217 3.52 17.58 -1.19
CA MET A 217 4.79 17.53 -0.46
C MET A 217 4.94 18.82 0.34
N MET A 218 5.51 18.71 1.53
CA MET A 218 5.71 19.84 2.41
C MET A 218 6.99 19.68 3.22
N THR A 219 7.79 20.74 3.26
CA THR A 219 9.00 20.84 4.07
C THR A 219 8.86 22.07 4.97
N PRO A 220 8.40 21.90 6.23
CA PRO A 220 8.16 23.05 7.10
C PRO A 220 9.41 23.88 7.34
N ASN A 221 9.28 25.20 7.22
CA ASN A 221 10.41 26.13 7.48
C ASN A 221 10.85 26.15 8.95
N ARG A 222 10.00 25.67 9.86
CA ARG A 222 10.28 25.60 11.30
C ARG A 222 10.83 24.22 11.66
N GLN A 223 12.01 24.19 12.29
CA GLN A 223 12.57 22.95 12.82
C GLN A 223 11.68 22.34 13.90
N ILE A 224 11.40 21.04 13.79
CA ILE A 224 10.44 20.34 14.64
C ILE A 224 10.93 19.95 16.05
N ALA A 225 12.20 20.00 16.44
CA ALA A 225 12.70 19.40 17.71
C ALA A 225 12.34 17.90 17.94
N PRO A 226 13.19 17.12 18.62
CA PRO A 226 12.85 15.75 18.98
C PRO A 226 11.76 15.64 20.04
N GLY A 227 10.93 14.62 19.93
CA GLY A 227 9.84 14.34 20.85
C GLY A 227 8.74 13.47 20.22
N VAL A 228 7.75 13.12 21.05
CA VAL A 228 6.52 12.49 20.59
C VAL A 228 5.49 13.59 20.32
N TYR A 229 4.87 13.51 19.16
CA TYR A 229 3.91 14.48 18.66
C TYR A 229 2.68 13.78 18.11
N THR A 230 1.57 14.51 18.09
CA THR A 230 0.42 14.15 17.25
C THR A 230 0.40 15.12 16.08
N LEU A 231 0.56 14.59 14.86
CA LEU A 231 0.30 15.31 13.64
C LEU A 231 -1.20 15.32 13.41
N HIS A 232 -1.73 16.48 13.04
CA HIS A 232 -3.11 16.63 12.63
C HIS A 232 -3.08 17.33 11.27
N LEU A 233 -3.46 16.62 10.21
CA LEU A 233 -3.53 17.17 8.87
C LEU A 233 -4.98 17.48 8.54
N VAL A 234 -5.23 18.62 7.89
CA VAL A 234 -6.57 19.07 7.49
C VAL A 234 -6.54 19.48 6.02
N GLN A 235 -7.36 18.86 5.19
CA GLN A 235 -7.64 19.34 3.84
C GLN A 235 -8.80 20.34 3.89
N LEU A 236 -8.66 21.50 3.24
CA LEU A 236 -9.71 22.48 3.10
C LEU A 236 -10.48 22.29 1.78
N ASP A 237 -11.79 22.56 1.80
CA ASP A 237 -12.64 22.65 0.60
C ASP A 237 -12.39 23.97 -0.18
N GLU A 238 -13.13 24.17 -1.27
CA GLU A 238 -13.12 25.40 -2.08
C GLU A 238 -13.47 26.68 -1.32
N ASN A 239 -14.18 26.55 -0.21
CA ASN A 239 -14.64 27.66 0.62
C ASN A 239 -13.70 27.90 1.82
N GLY A 240 -12.59 27.15 1.92
CA GLY A 240 -11.64 27.22 3.02
C GLY A 240 -12.12 26.56 4.31
N ARG A 241 -13.13 25.69 4.25
CA ARG A 241 -13.64 24.94 5.40
C ARG A 241 -12.97 23.57 5.47
N PRO A 242 -12.72 23.00 6.66
CA PRO A 242 -12.22 21.63 6.78
C PRO A 242 -13.15 20.63 6.09
N ALA A 243 -12.60 19.86 5.15
CA ALA A 243 -13.30 18.82 4.40
C ALA A 243 -12.91 17.42 4.88
N TYR A 244 -11.61 17.22 5.16
CA TYR A 244 -11.05 15.97 5.68
C TYR A 244 -9.97 16.28 6.71
N ALA A 245 -9.85 15.43 7.73
CA ALA A 245 -8.79 15.52 8.72
C ALA A 245 -8.28 14.14 9.12
N ILE A 246 -6.97 14.04 9.32
CA ILE A 246 -6.32 12.81 9.79
C ILE A 246 -5.39 13.13 10.97
N GLU A 247 -5.41 12.28 12.00
CA GLU A 247 -4.49 12.38 13.14
C GLU A 247 -3.52 11.20 13.12
N VAL A 248 -2.22 11.50 13.11
CA VAL A 248 -1.15 10.50 13.04
C VAL A 248 -0.16 10.72 14.20
N PRO A 249 0.11 9.72 15.05
CA PRO A 249 1.19 9.83 16.02
C PRO A 249 2.54 9.85 15.29
N PHE A 250 3.41 10.77 15.66
CA PHE A 250 4.73 10.95 15.07
C PHE A 250 5.76 11.09 16.17
N GLU A 251 6.76 10.22 16.19
CA GLU A 251 7.91 10.37 17.06
C GLU A 251 9.10 10.87 16.23
N ARG A 252 9.57 12.07 16.58
CA ARG A 252 10.87 12.54 16.10
C ARG A 252 11.93 12.07 17.10
N ALA A 253 12.62 11.00 16.75
CA ALA A 253 13.75 10.52 17.52
C ALA A 253 14.81 11.62 17.66
N ARG A 254 15.47 11.68 18.82
CA ARG A 254 16.59 12.57 18.98
C ARG A 254 17.77 12.08 18.10
N PRO A 255 18.56 12.97 17.49
CA PRO A 255 19.74 12.57 16.73
C PRO A 255 20.82 11.84 17.56
N ASP A 256 20.73 11.84 18.89
CA ASP A 256 21.61 11.12 19.81
C ASP A 256 21.08 9.70 20.08
N GLN A 257 21.76 8.60 19.79
CA GLN A 257 23.05 8.32 19.15
C GLN A 257 22.88 6.99 18.42
N ILE A 258 23.41 6.85 17.21
CA ILE A 258 23.79 5.52 16.75
C ILE A 258 24.98 5.12 17.63
N VAL A 259 24.71 4.32 18.67
CA VAL A 259 25.71 3.88 19.64
C VAL A 259 26.36 2.63 19.09
N PHE A 260 27.65 2.74 18.77
CA PHE A 260 28.47 1.59 18.44
C PHE A 260 29.10 1.05 19.71
N ARG A 261 29.00 -0.26 19.93
CA ARG A 261 29.71 -0.98 21.00
C ARG A 261 30.32 -2.23 20.41
N ASP A 262 31.63 -2.39 20.60
CA ASP A 262 32.37 -3.58 20.20
C ASP A 262 32.15 -3.96 18.72
N GLY A 263 32.17 -2.95 17.83
CA GLY A 263 31.94 -3.16 16.39
C GLY A 263 30.51 -3.50 16.01
N LYS A 264 29.53 -3.30 16.89
CA LYS A 264 28.11 -3.57 16.64
C LYS A 264 27.22 -2.36 16.87
N VAL A 265 26.06 -2.35 16.20
CA VAL A 265 25.02 -1.33 16.34
C VAL A 265 23.65 -1.98 16.52
N VAL A 266 22.85 -1.43 17.44
CA VAL A 266 21.43 -1.82 17.57
C VAL A 266 20.59 -0.87 16.73
N VAL A 267 19.87 -1.41 15.74
CA VAL A 267 18.96 -0.65 14.88
C VAL A 267 17.86 -0.04 15.74
N GLN A 268 17.76 1.28 15.73
CA GLN A 268 16.68 2.03 16.39
C GLN A 268 15.70 2.58 15.34
N PRO A 269 14.44 2.88 15.72
CA PRO A 269 13.52 3.59 14.84
C PRO A 269 14.18 4.83 14.20
N GLY A 270 14.03 4.98 12.88
CA GLY A 270 14.68 6.05 12.10
C GLY A 270 16.16 5.79 11.74
N ASN A 271 16.71 4.61 12.01
CA ASN A 271 18.00 4.19 11.42
C ASN A 271 17.79 3.72 9.99
N SER A 272 18.79 3.95 9.13
CA SER A 272 18.91 3.34 7.81
C SER A 272 20.34 2.84 7.65
N LEU A 273 20.58 1.83 6.79
CA LEU A 273 21.93 1.33 6.54
C LEU A 273 22.88 2.46 6.10
N TRP A 274 22.38 3.37 5.27
CA TRP A 274 23.10 4.56 4.84
C TRP A 274 23.45 5.51 5.99
N ARG A 275 22.53 5.74 6.94
CA ARG A 275 22.78 6.63 8.09
C ARG A 275 23.75 6.00 9.10
N ILE A 276 23.65 4.68 9.29
CA ILE A 276 24.62 3.91 10.07
C ILE A 276 26.01 3.98 9.41
N ALA A 277 26.09 3.74 8.09
CA ALA A 277 27.34 3.80 7.33
C ALA A 277 27.98 5.20 7.33
N ARG A 278 27.18 6.27 7.11
CA ARG A 278 27.68 7.65 7.19
C ARG A 278 28.25 7.97 8.58
N ARG A 279 27.69 7.39 9.63
CA ARG A 279 28.17 7.61 10.99
C ARG A 279 29.39 6.76 11.36
N ALA A 280 29.47 5.53 10.84
CA ALA A 280 30.58 4.59 11.08
C ALA A 280 31.81 4.93 10.23
N TYR A 281 31.61 5.25 8.95
CA TYR A 281 32.67 5.37 7.95
C TYR A 281 32.78 6.77 7.32
N GLY A 282 31.90 7.71 7.71
CA GLY A 282 31.87 9.06 7.13
C GLY A 282 31.18 9.15 5.76
N ARG A 283 30.92 8.02 5.08
CA ARG A 283 30.24 7.99 3.77
C ARG A 283 29.05 7.03 3.79
N GLY A 284 27.86 7.56 3.51
CA GLY A 284 26.63 6.76 3.51
C GLY A 284 26.61 5.68 2.43
N ALA A 285 27.34 5.87 1.33
CA ALA A 285 27.47 4.89 0.25
C ALA A 285 28.19 3.59 0.67
N GLN A 286 28.92 3.58 1.80
CA GLN A 286 29.58 2.38 2.33
C GLN A 286 28.63 1.44 3.09
N TYR A 287 27.32 1.64 2.95
CA TYR A 287 26.32 0.77 3.55
C TYR A 287 26.41 -0.69 3.08
N THR A 288 26.99 -0.92 1.89
CA THR A 288 27.22 -2.27 1.34
C THR A 288 28.12 -3.12 2.25
N ILE A 289 29.06 -2.50 2.98
CA ILE A 289 29.96 -3.19 3.92
C ILE A 289 29.17 -3.75 5.11
N ILE A 290 28.22 -2.98 5.63
CA ILE A 290 27.32 -3.41 6.71
C ILE A 290 26.34 -4.45 6.19
N TYR A 291 25.83 -4.29 4.96
CA TYR A 291 24.95 -5.26 4.34
C TYR A 291 25.63 -6.63 4.16
N GLU A 292 26.86 -6.65 3.61
CA GLU A 292 27.62 -7.89 3.38
C GLU A 292 27.93 -8.62 4.69
N ALA A 293 28.31 -7.88 5.73
CA ALA A 293 28.62 -8.45 7.05
C ALA A 293 27.40 -9.05 7.77
N ASN A 294 26.18 -8.69 7.37
CA ASN A 294 24.92 -9.10 8.00
C ASN A 294 23.92 -9.67 6.98
N ALA A 295 24.40 -10.17 5.84
CA ALA A 295 23.56 -10.62 4.74
C ALA A 295 22.65 -11.81 5.12
N ASP A 296 23.01 -12.55 6.18
CA ASP A 296 22.21 -13.60 6.80
C ASP A 296 20.98 -13.06 7.55
N GLN A 297 21.02 -11.80 8.00
CA GLN A 297 19.96 -11.13 8.74
C GLN A 297 19.15 -10.11 7.90
N ILE A 298 19.69 -9.66 6.76
CA ILE A 298 19.10 -8.61 5.93
C ILE A 298 18.68 -9.18 4.57
N ARG A 299 17.38 -9.47 4.43
CA ARG A 299 16.80 -9.97 3.17
C ARG A 299 16.60 -8.87 2.14
N ASP A 300 16.32 -7.66 2.59
CA ASP A 300 16.09 -6.48 1.76
C ASP A 300 16.85 -5.29 2.38
N PRO A 301 17.80 -4.66 1.66
CA PRO A 301 18.60 -3.56 2.18
C PRO A 301 17.81 -2.28 2.45
N ASP A 302 16.63 -2.10 1.85
CA ASP A 302 15.75 -0.96 2.10
C ASP A 302 14.87 -1.15 3.35
N LEU A 303 14.85 -2.37 3.92
CA LEU A 303 14.02 -2.74 5.07
C LEU A 303 14.86 -3.32 6.21
N ILE A 304 15.18 -2.45 7.18
CA ILE A 304 15.77 -2.86 8.46
C ILE A 304 14.80 -2.56 9.61
N TYR A 305 14.76 -3.44 10.60
CA TYR A 305 13.79 -3.42 11.70
C TYR A 305 14.44 -3.01 13.03
N PRO A 306 13.73 -2.25 13.86
CA PRO A 306 14.19 -1.94 15.22
C PRO A 306 14.53 -3.19 16.04
N GLY A 307 15.63 -3.13 16.79
CA GLY A 307 16.11 -4.23 17.64
C GLY A 307 17.07 -5.20 16.95
N GLN A 308 17.24 -5.13 15.63
CA GLN A 308 18.29 -5.88 14.93
C GLN A 308 19.68 -5.41 15.40
N ILE A 309 20.61 -6.35 15.52
CA ILE A 309 22.00 -6.06 15.91
C ILE A 309 22.87 -6.33 14.69
N PHE A 310 23.48 -5.30 14.15
CA PHE A 310 24.36 -5.42 12.99
C PHE A 310 25.82 -5.33 13.39
N ASP A 311 26.62 -6.21 12.80
CA ASP A 311 28.06 -6.10 12.71
C ASP A 311 28.43 -4.91 11.83
N VAL A 312 29.37 -4.09 12.31
CA VAL A 312 29.89 -2.89 11.64
C VAL A 312 31.39 -3.08 11.54
N PRO A 313 31.88 -3.76 10.49
CA PRO A 313 33.30 -4.02 10.31
C PRO A 313 34.09 -2.71 10.24
N GLU A 314 35.27 -2.65 10.84
CA GLU A 314 36.20 -1.57 10.55
C GLU A 314 36.64 -1.68 9.10
N THR A 315 36.56 -0.59 8.34
CA THR A 315 37.19 -0.53 7.03
C THR A 315 38.68 -0.38 7.26
N GLU A 316 39.48 -1.35 6.81
CA GLU A 316 40.92 -1.15 6.67
C GLU A 316 41.09 0.14 5.86
N GLU A 317 41.60 1.19 6.49
CA GLU A 317 42.09 2.34 5.75
C GLU A 317 43.14 1.77 4.81
N GLU A 318 42.94 1.94 3.50
CA GLU A 318 44.01 1.76 2.53
C GLU A 318 45.14 2.72 2.93
N GLU A 319 46.09 2.23 3.73
CA GLU A 319 47.44 2.77 3.86
C GLU A 319 48.04 2.71 2.45
N GLY A 320 47.78 3.75 1.66
CA GLY A 320 48.34 3.92 0.34
C GLY A 320 49.84 4.13 0.44
N ASP A 321 50.60 3.11 0.05
CA ASP A 321 51.81 3.18 -0.77
C ASP A 321 52.64 4.49 -0.65
N GLU A 322 53.38 4.65 0.44
CA GLU A 322 54.65 5.41 0.45
C GLU A 322 55.85 4.44 0.49
N ASP A 323 55.95 3.55 -0.50
CA ASP A 323 57.19 2.79 -0.73
C ASP A 323 57.47 2.60 -2.23
N ARG A 324 57.54 3.74 -2.93
CA ARG A 324 58.30 3.86 -4.20
C ARG A 324 58.93 5.25 -4.30
N ARG A 325 60.12 5.42 -3.72
CA ARG A 325 61.19 6.25 -4.27
C ARG A 325 62.56 5.69 -3.91
#